data_AF-A0A962E187-F1
#
_entry.id   AF-A0A962E187-F1
#
_cell.length_a   1.000
_cell.length_b   1.000
_cell.length_c   1.000
_cell.angle_alpha   90.00
_cell.angle_beta   90.00
_cell.angle_gamma   90.00
#
_symmetry.space_group_name_H-M   'P 1'
#
loop_
_entity.id
_entity.type
_entity.pdbx_description
1 polymer ?
#
loop_
_entity_poly.entity_id
_entity_poly.type
_entity_poly.pdbx_seq_one_letter_code
_entity_poly.pdbx_strand_id
1 'polypeptide(L)'
;KKRDHKAVPTWNYTAVHARGLIKFIHDKDWLLEHLTNLSNFNEQNMPKPWHLSEAPEDYIKSMLPAIVGFEMEITNMSGQSKMSQNHNEENRQGVISGLQSQNKENVATWVKNPDMS
;
A
#
# COMPACT_ATOMS: atom_id res chain seq x y z
N LYS A 1 -25.19 4.26 27.49
CA LYS A 1 -25.13 5.59 28.18
C LYS A 1 -23.67 5.87 28.56
N LYS A 2 -23.12 6.96 28.01
CA LYS A 2 -21.81 7.60 28.27
C LYS A 2 -21.14 7.22 29.61
N ARG A 3 -20.02 6.50 29.55
CA ARG A 3 -19.02 6.41 30.65
C ARG A 3 -17.61 6.39 30.05
N ASP A 4 -17.24 7.48 29.41
CA ASP A 4 -15.97 8.19 29.61
C ASP A 4 -15.83 9.27 28.53
N HIS A 5 -15.86 10.53 28.94
CA HIS A 5 -15.61 11.68 28.06
C HIS A 5 -14.11 11.95 27.86
N LYS A 6 -13.25 10.97 28.16
CA LYS A 6 -11.79 11.03 28.03
C LYS A 6 -11.26 10.21 26.85
N ALA A 7 -11.96 10.25 25.72
CA ALA A 7 -11.46 9.69 24.46
C ALA A 7 -11.27 10.83 23.46
N VAL A 8 -10.02 11.14 23.14
CA VAL A 8 -9.68 12.04 22.03
C VAL A 8 -9.72 11.24 20.72
N PRO A 9 -10.26 11.80 19.63
CA PRO A 9 -10.27 11.14 18.33
C PRO A 9 -8.82 10.85 17.90
N THR A 10 -8.53 9.60 17.59
CA THR A 10 -7.23 9.17 17.06
C THR A 10 -7.44 8.28 15.84
N TRP A 11 -6.41 8.20 15.00
CA TRP A 11 -6.44 7.46 13.74
C TRP A 11 -5.71 6.14 13.91
N ASN A 12 -6.33 5.05 13.46
CA ASN A 12 -5.66 3.77 13.32
C ASN A 12 -4.96 3.72 11.97
N TYR A 13 -3.69 3.30 11.97
CA TYR A 13 -2.87 3.18 10.77
C TYR A 13 -1.80 2.12 10.95
N THR A 14 -1.36 1.55 9.82
CA THR A 14 -0.10 0.82 9.70
C THR A 14 0.71 1.51 8.61
N ALA A 15 1.99 1.73 8.88
CA ALA A 15 2.95 2.31 7.94
C ALA A 15 4.22 1.49 7.93
N VAL A 16 4.83 1.35 6.74
CA VAL A 16 6.17 0.81 6.57
C VAL A 16 7.06 1.93 6.06
N HIS A 17 8.14 2.21 6.77
CA HIS A 17 9.19 3.12 6.32
C HIS A 17 10.39 2.31 5.88
N ALA A 18 10.70 2.33 4.58
CA ALA A 18 11.93 1.80 4.03
C ALA A 18 12.95 2.93 3.85
N ARG A 19 14.22 2.66 4.16
CA ARG A 19 15.37 3.51 3.89
C ARG A 19 16.38 2.71 3.10
N GLY A 20 17.04 3.35 2.15
CA GLY A 20 17.90 2.65 1.22
C GLY A 20 18.68 3.58 0.32
N LEU A 21 19.56 2.99 -0.48
CA LEU A 21 20.29 3.69 -1.53
C LEU A 21 19.51 3.62 -2.83
N ILE A 22 19.43 4.73 -3.55
CA ILE A 22 18.74 4.81 -4.84
C ILE A 22 19.78 4.77 -5.95
N LYS A 23 19.55 3.90 -6.94
CA LYS A 23 20.25 3.89 -8.22
C LYS A 23 19.29 4.31 -9.32
N PHE A 24 19.64 5.34 -10.08
CA PHE A 24 18.88 5.75 -11.26
C PHE A 24 19.25 4.88 -12.47
N ILE A 25 18.25 4.56 -13.28
CA ILE A 25 18.36 3.67 -14.42
C ILE A 25 17.75 4.36 -15.64
N HIS A 26 18.58 4.51 -16.67
CA HIS A 26 18.20 5.12 -17.96
C HIS A 26 18.20 4.09 -19.11
N ASP A 27 18.50 2.83 -18.80
CA ASP A 27 18.53 1.74 -19.76
C ASP A 27 17.11 1.46 -20.28
N LYS A 28 16.92 1.54 -21.60
CA LYS A 28 15.59 1.47 -22.20
C LYS A 28 14.99 0.07 -22.13
N ASP A 29 15.81 -0.97 -22.19
CA ASP A 29 15.34 -2.35 -22.16
C ASP A 29 14.88 -2.69 -20.74
N TRP A 30 15.66 -2.27 -19.73
CA TRP A 30 15.25 -2.34 -18.33
C TRP A 30 13.95 -1.58 -18.06
N LEU A 31 13.82 -0.36 -18.59
CA LEU A 31 12.61 0.45 -18.44
C LEU A 31 11.39 -0.23 -19.07
N LEU A 32 11.56 -0.80 -20.27
CA LEU A 32 10.49 -1.50 -20.96
C LEU A 32 10.04 -2.75 -20.18
N GLU A 33 10.98 -3.53 -19.67
CA GLU A 33 10.69 -4.69 -18.83
C GLU A 33 9.97 -4.29 -17.54
N HIS A 34 10.47 -3.26 -16.87
CA HIS A 34 9.88 -2.75 -15.63
C HIS A 34 8.44 -2.25 -15.84
N LEU A 35 8.18 -1.49 -16.90
CA LEU A 35 6.84 -1.03 -17.26
C LEU A 35 5.90 -2.19 -17.61
N THR A 36 6.41 -3.21 -18.32
CA THR A 36 5.63 -4.41 -18.65
C THR A 36 5.19 -5.13 -17.38
N ASN A 37 6.12 -5.34 -16.44
CA ASN A 37 5.82 -6.00 -15.16
C ASN A 37 4.83 -5.19 -14.33
N LEU A 38 4.99 -3.87 -14.28
CA LEU A 38 4.08 -2.99 -13.55
C LEU A 38 2.67 -2.99 -14.17
N SER A 39 2.56 -2.96 -15.50
CA SER A 39 1.27 -3.05 -16.20
C SER A 39 0.58 -4.38 -15.89
N ASN A 40 1.31 -5.49 -16.03
CA ASN A 40 0.77 -6.83 -15.75
C ASN A 40 0.27 -6.95 -14.31
N PHE A 41 1.03 -6.45 -13.32
CA PHE A 41 0.64 -6.50 -11.92
C PHE A 41 -0.65 -5.72 -11.61
N ASN A 42 -0.82 -4.54 -12.21
CA ASN A 42 -2.02 -3.71 -11.97
C ASN A 42 -3.25 -4.22 -12.74
N GLU A 43 -3.05 -4.82 -13.91
CA GLU A 43 -4.12 -5.31 -14.78
C GLU A 43 -4.53 -6.76 -14.49
N GLN A 44 -3.78 -7.51 -13.66
CA GLN A 44 -3.97 -8.95 -13.44
C GLN A 44 -5.38 -9.36 -12.99
N ASN A 45 -6.11 -8.46 -12.32
CA ASN A 45 -7.45 -8.73 -11.80
C ASN A 45 -8.57 -8.15 -12.70
N MET A 46 -8.23 -7.53 -13.82
CA MET A 46 -9.22 -6.96 -14.73
C MET A 46 -9.87 -8.07 -15.57
N PRO A 47 -11.18 -7.97 -15.89
CA PRO A 47 -11.85 -8.93 -16.77
C PRO A 47 -11.22 -9.05 -18.16
N LYS A 48 -10.59 -7.97 -18.62
CA LYS A 48 -9.79 -7.92 -19.84
C LYS A 48 -8.50 -7.15 -19.53
N PRO A 49 -7.44 -7.84 -19.08
CA PRO A 49 -6.17 -7.21 -18.77
C PRO A 49 -5.61 -6.53 -20.02
N TRP A 50 -5.19 -5.27 -19.87
CA TRP A 50 -4.46 -4.58 -20.93
C TRP A 50 -2.97 -4.90 -20.83
N HIS A 51 -2.34 -5.24 -21.95
CA HIS A 51 -0.91 -5.49 -22.03
C HIS A 51 -0.18 -4.34 -22.74
N LEU A 52 1.03 -4.02 -22.28
CA LEU A 52 1.87 -2.98 -22.88
C LEU A 52 2.11 -3.23 -24.38
N SER A 53 2.21 -4.49 -24.80
CA SER A 53 2.36 -4.90 -26.20
C SER A 53 1.16 -4.58 -27.09
N GLU A 54 0.01 -4.21 -26.53
CA GLU A 54 -1.17 -3.74 -27.28
C GLU A 54 -1.03 -2.29 -27.73
N ALA A 55 -0.09 -1.51 -27.17
CA ALA A 55 0.25 -0.20 -27.68
C ALA A 55 1.18 -0.29 -28.91
N PRO A 56 1.11 0.66 -29.86
CA PRO A 56 2.03 0.72 -30.98
C PRO A 56 3.49 0.82 -30.51
N GLU A 57 4.38 0.03 -31.10
CA GLU A 57 5.79 -0.04 -30.68
C GLU A 57 6.50 1.31 -30.76
N ASP A 58 6.27 2.07 -31.84
CA ASP A 58 6.85 3.41 -32.01
C ASP A 58 6.35 4.40 -30.94
N TYR A 59 5.10 4.24 -30.51
CA TYR A 59 4.54 5.05 -29.43
C TYR A 59 5.25 4.77 -28.11
N ILE A 60 5.44 3.49 -27.75
CA ILE A 60 6.18 3.08 -26.55
C ILE A 60 7.63 3.62 -26.61
N LYS A 61 8.32 3.39 -27.72
CA LYS A 61 9.70 3.86 -27.93
C LYS A 61 9.84 5.38 -27.81
N SER A 62 8.83 6.14 -28.24
CA SER A 62 8.83 7.60 -28.12
C SER A 62 8.67 8.09 -26.68
N MET A 63 8.00 7.33 -25.81
CA MET A 63 7.73 7.70 -24.42
C MET A 63 8.85 7.30 -23.46
N LEU A 64 9.56 6.19 -23.73
CA LEU A 64 10.65 5.70 -22.87
C LEU A 64 11.70 6.77 -22.48
N PRO A 65 12.16 7.67 -23.38
CA PRO A 65 13.13 8.71 -23.02
C PRO A 65 12.63 9.72 -21.98
N ALA A 66 11.32 9.84 -21.76
CA ALA A 66 10.73 10.73 -20.77
C ALA A 66 10.67 10.09 -19.37
N ILE A 67 11.07 8.83 -19.23
CA ILE A 67 10.98 8.06 -18.00
C ILE A 67 12.39 7.88 -17.42
N VAL A 68 12.52 8.13 -16.11
CA VAL A 68 13.71 7.77 -15.34
C VAL A 68 13.32 6.67 -14.37
N GLY A 69 13.92 5.50 -14.55
CA GLY A 69 13.76 4.38 -13.64
C GLY A 69 14.62 4.57 -12.41
N PHE A 70 14.23 3.93 -11.32
CA PHE A 70 15.11 3.82 -10.17
C PHE A 70 14.89 2.49 -9.46
N GLU A 71 15.97 2.03 -8.83
CA GLU A 71 15.97 0.89 -7.93
C GLU A 71 16.40 1.39 -6.54
N MET A 72 15.77 0.88 -5.49
CA MET A 72 16.15 1.16 -4.10
C MET A 72 16.64 -0.11 -3.43
N GLU A 73 17.92 -0.14 -3.07
CA GLU A 73 18.47 -1.15 -2.18
C GLU A 73 18.07 -0.79 -0.74
N ILE A 74 17.12 -1.53 -0.17
CA ILE A 74 16.62 -1.27 1.18
C ILE A 74 17.68 -1.71 2.19
N THR A 75 18.21 -0.74 2.95
CA THR A 75 19.19 -0.97 4.02
C THR A 75 18.55 -1.02 5.40
N ASN A 76 17.36 -0.45 5.55
CA ASN A 76 16.59 -0.50 6.79
C ASN A 76 15.10 -0.41 6.50
N MET A 77 14.29 -1.13 7.28
CA MET A 77 12.84 -1.12 7.21
C MET A 77 12.25 -1.10 8.61
N SER A 78 11.28 -0.22 8.86
CA SER A 78 10.58 -0.14 10.14
C SER A 78 9.07 -0.07 9.92
N GLY A 79 8.33 -0.93 10.64
CA GLY A 79 6.87 -0.87 10.72
C GLY A 79 6.40 -0.02 11.89
N GLN A 80 5.30 0.70 11.71
CA GLN A 80 4.57 1.37 12.79
C GLN A 80 3.09 1.02 12.66
N SER A 81 2.53 0.40 13.70
CA SER A 81 1.11 0.08 13.80
C SER A 81 0.51 0.78 15.01
N LYS A 82 -0.51 1.63 14.80
CA LYS A 82 -1.32 2.22 15.86
C LYS A 82 -2.75 1.67 15.72
N MET A 83 -3.10 0.70 16.54
CA MET A 83 -4.37 -0.05 16.45
C MET A 83 -5.18 0.03 17.75
N SER A 84 -5.35 1.23 18.31
CA SER A 84 -6.11 1.45 19.57
C SER A 84 -5.69 0.54 20.75
N GLN A 85 -4.44 0.05 20.78
CA GLN A 85 -3.95 -0.98 21.72
C GLN A 85 -4.02 -0.56 23.20
N ASN A 86 -4.22 0.73 23.50
CA ASN A 86 -4.34 1.27 24.86
C ASN A 86 -5.78 1.36 25.40
N HIS A 87 -6.76 0.79 24.70
CA HIS A 87 -8.17 0.78 25.14
C HIS A 87 -8.57 -0.56 25.76
N ASN A 88 -9.47 -0.51 26.74
CA ASN A 88 -10.10 -1.71 27.32
C ASN A 88 -10.90 -2.49 26.25
N GLU A 89 -11.12 -3.79 26.49
CA GLU A 89 -11.73 -4.72 25.53
C GLU A 89 -13.08 -4.22 24.98
N GLU A 90 -13.92 -3.62 25.83
CA GLU A 90 -15.22 -3.07 25.45
C GLU A 90 -15.11 -1.94 24.41
N ASN A 91 -14.11 -1.07 24.54
CA ASN A 91 -13.85 -0.01 23.55
C ASN A 91 -13.28 -0.58 22.25
N ARG A 92 -12.45 -1.64 22.32
CA ARG A 92 -11.93 -2.31 21.12
C ARG A 92 -13.06 -2.97 20.31
N GLN A 93 -14.00 -3.64 20.99
CA GLN A 93 -15.19 -4.18 20.35
C GLN A 93 -16.06 -3.09 19.71
N GLY A 94 -16.22 -1.94 20.38
CA GLY A 94 -16.91 -0.78 19.81
C GLY A 94 -16.27 -0.24 18.53
N VAL A 95 -14.93 -0.19 18.47
CA VAL A 95 -14.18 0.22 17.27
C VAL A 95 -14.33 -0.80 16.14
N ILE A 96 -14.27 -2.10 16.43
CA ILE A 96 -14.47 -3.16 15.44
C ILE A 96 -15.87 -3.07 14.83
N SER A 97 -16.92 -2.98 15.66
CA SER A 97 -18.30 -2.85 15.16
C SER A 97 -18.52 -1.57 14.35
N GLY A 98 -17.87 -0.46 14.73
CA GLY A 98 -17.92 0.79 13.98
C GLY A 98 -17.17 0.76 12.65
N LEU A 99 -16.08 0.00 12.55
CA LEU A 99 -15.33 -0.20 11.29
C LEU A 99 -16.05 -1.15 10.35
N GLN A 100 -16.69 -2.20 10.88
CA GLN A 100 -17.51 -3.13 10.11
C GLN A 100 -18.75 -2.44 9.51
N SER A 101 -19.43 -1.56 10.27
CA SER A 101 -20.56 -0.79 9.74
C SER A 101 -20.18 0.25 8.67
N GLN A 102 -18.88 0.55 8.53
CA GLN A 102 -18.32 1.41 7.49
C GLN A 102 -17.67 0.62 6.33
N ASN A 103 -17.87 -0.70 6.23
CA ASN A 103 -17.23 -1.57 5.22
C ASN A 103 -15.68 -1.54 5.24
N LYS A 104 -15.06 -1.25 6.39
CA LYS A 104 -13.58 -1.22 6.55
C LYS A 104 -13.06 -2.53 7.15
N GLU A 105 -13.39 -3.66 6.52
CA GLU A 105 -13.13 -5.00 7.07
C GLU A 105 -11.65 -5.32 7.28
N ASN A 106 -10.77 -4.82 6.41
CA ASN A 106 -9.31 -5.02 6.54
C ASN A 106 -8.78 -4.38 7.83
N VAL A 107 -9.26 -3.17 8.15
CA VAL A 107 -8.85 -2.44 9.36
C VAL A 107 -9.45 -3.07 10.61
N ALA A 108 -10.69 -3.56 10.54
CA ALA A 108 -11.33 -4.30 11.63
C ALA A 108 -10.56 -5.60 11.97
N THR A 109 -10.03 -6.28 10.96
CA THR A 109 -9.22 -7.51 11.12
C THR A 109 -7.89 -7.22 11.82
N TRP A 110 -7.22 -6.12 11.49
CA TRP A 110 -5.96 -5.71 12.14
C TRP A 110 -6.15 -5.24 13.58
N VAL A 111 -7.26 -4.58 13.90
CA VAL A 111 -7.62 -4.22 15.30
C VAL A 111 -7.90 -5.46 16.14
N LYS A 112 -8.40 -6.55 15.53
CA LYS A 112 -8.67 -7.83 16.20
C LYS A 112 -7.39 -8.63 16.49
N ASN A 113 -6.37 -8.51 15.64
CA ASN A 113 -5.10 -9.26 15.72
C ASN A 113 -3.88 -8.33 15.58
N PRO A 114 -3.51 -7.58 16.62
CA PRO A 114 -2.46 -6.56 16.54
C PRO A 114 -1.05 -7.12 16.31
N ASP A 115 -0.80 -8.40 16.61
CA ASP A 115 0.52 -9.05 16.49
C ASP A 115 0.75 -9.76 15.14
N MET A 116 -0.23 -9.70 14.22
CA MET A 116 -0.09 -10.21 12.85
C MET A 116 0.29 -9.12 11.83
N SER A 117 0.68 -7.92 12.30
CA SER A 117 1.19 -6.82 11.48
C SER A 117 2.70 -6.72 11.52
#